data_AF-A0A964YP54-F1
#
_entry.id   AF-A0A964YP54-F1
#
_cell.length_a   1.000
_cell.length_b   1.000
_cell.length_c   1.000
_cell.angle_alpha   90.00
_cell.angle_beta   90.00
_cell.angle_gamma   90.00
#
_symmetry.space_group_name_H-M   'P 1'
#
loop_
_entity.id
_entity.type
_entity.pdbx_description
1 polymer ?
#
loop_
_entity_poly.entity_id
_entity_poly.type
_entity_poly.pdbx_seq_one_letter_code
_entity_poly.pdbx_strand_id
1 'polypeptide(L)'
;MRNKSSNLYSNKQRWKITLLVLALCIIGGSLWVSNAMVRKIAVKETAKARQWAQAIQKKAELVRFSRQTFMSLQQKERERIEIVVSAQKALLNPTNLGANQDVDFAMSIINGNKDIPVILLDDRGEISQSKNVVLEPLKSGEKQKDSLLKGLAQRWIKEGRFFSIEVFKGFEMTYAFDESVQLKLLKKQSDSLINTFNQDLISDTRLMPVILVDSLQQKVMATNLPGSNQEVLAKLTEFSALNDPIRINLGSTAQWLFYDQSPEVKQLRWFPYLQLALIALIVIIGYLVFSTFRRAEQNQVWAGMAKETAHQLGTPISSLSAWLDFLEA
;
A
#
# COMPACT_ATOMS: atom_id res chain seq x y z
N MET A 1 -69.27 -42.80 11.12
CA MET A 1 -68.10 -42.68 10.22
C MET A 1 -68.16 -41.36 9.45
N ARG A 2 -67.65 -40.23 9.99
CA ARG A 2 -67.65 -38.95 9.27
C ARG A 2 -66.70 -37.93 9.92
N ASN A 3 -65.37 -38.04 9.74
CA ASN A 3 -64.45 -36.91 10.01
C ASN A 3 -62.98 -37.08 9.55
N LYS A 4 -62.70 -37.81 8.45
CA LYS A 4 -61.30 -37.99 7.99
C LYS A 4 -60.89 -37.06 6.83
N SER A 5 -61.84 -36.50 6.08
CA SER A 5 -61.56 -35.65 4.91
C SER A 5 -61.25 -34.18 5.24
N SER A 6 -61.80 -33.62 6.32
CA SER A 6 -61.55 -32.23 6.76
C SER A 6 -60.13 -31.99 7.27
N ASN A 7 -59.52 -33.00 7.90
CA ASN A 7 -58.15 -32.93 8.43
C ASN A 7 -57.05 -33.01 7.33
N LEU A 8 -57.34 -33.66 6.19
CA LEU A 8 -56.39 -33.81 5.08
C LEU A 8 -56.17 -32.49 4.31
N TYR A 9 -57.24 -31.72 4.09
CA TYR A 9 -57.16 -30.42 3.42
C TYR A 9 -56.47 -29.36 4.30
N SER A 10 -56.78 -29.33 5.60
CA SER A 10 -56.14 -28.43 6.57
C SER A 10 -54.63 -28.68 6.71
N ASN A 11 -54.21 -29.95 6.81
CA ASN A 11 -52.79 -30.30 6.92
C ASN A 11 -52.00 -29.93 5.66
N LYS A 12 -52.57 -30.12 4.45
CA LYS A 12 -51.92 -29.68 3.20
C LYS A 12 -51.66 -28.18 3.16
N GLN A 13 -52.52 -27.36 3.77
CA GLN A 13 -52.34 -25.92 3.82
C GLN A 13 -51.28 -25.50 4.85
N ARG A 14 -51.24 -26.16 6.02
CA ARG A 14 -50.23 -25.90 7.06
C ARG A 14 -48.81 -26.16 6.57
N TRP A 15 -48.57 -27.28 5.88
CA TRP A 15 -47.24 -27.60 5.33
C TRP A 15 -46.74 -26.55 4.33
N LYS A 16 -47.62 -25.98 3.50
CA LYS A 16 -47.26 -24.90 2.57
C LYS A 16 -46.83 -23.64 3.30
N ILE A 17 -47.54 -23.27 4.38
CA ILE A 17 -47.21 -22.12 5.21
C ILE A 17 -45.87 -22.35 5.91
N THR A 18 -45.64 -23.53 6.49
CA THR A 18 -44.36 -23.87 7.15
C THR A 18 -43.17 -23.77 6.18
N LEU A 19 -43.31 -24.30 4.96
CA LEU A 19 -42.27 -24.21 3.93
C LEU A 19 -42.00 -22.77 3.49
N LEU A 20 -43.05 -21.95 3.36
CA LEU A 20 -42.92 -20.54 2.99
C LEU A 20 -42.19 -19.76 4.09
N VAL A 21 -42.54 -19.96 5.35
CA VAL A 21 -41.87 -19.33 6.49
C VAL A 21 -40.39 -19.75 6.54
N LEU A 22 -40.10 -21.05 6.36
CA LEU A 22 -38.72 -21.55 6.31
C LEU A 22 -37.93 -20.89 5.18
N ALA A 23 -38.50 -20.78 3.98
CA ALA A 23 -37.86 -20.13 2.84
C ALA A 23 -37.57 -18.64 3.11
N LEU A 24 -38.54 -17.91 3.69
CA LEU A 24 -38.35 -16.52 4.08
C LEU A 24 -37.27 -16.36 5.16
N CYS A 25 -37.20 -17.27 6.14
CA CYS A 25 -36.13 -17.27 7.14
C CYS A 25 -34.75 -17.50 6.51
N ILE A 26 -34.63 -18.44 5.56
CA ILE A 26 -33.36 -18.70 4.85
C ILE A 26 -32.94 -17.47 4.03
N ILE A 27 -33.87 -16.88 3.28
CA ILE A 27 -33.61 -15.68 2.48
C ILE A 27 -33.19 -14.51 3.36
N GLY A 28 -33.97 -14.22 4.42
CA GLY A 28 -33.69 -13.14 5.37
C GLY A 28 -32.35 -13.33 6.09
N GLY A 29 -32.07 -14.56 6.55
CA GLY A 29 -30.80 -14.91 7.17
C GLY A 29 -29.62 -14.75 6.21
N SER A 30 -29.76 -15.21 4.97
CA SER A 30 -28.71 -15.08 3.95
C SER A 30 -28.41 -13.61 3.60
N LEU A 31 -29.45 -12.79 3.40
CA LEU A 31 -29.28 -11.35 3.15
C LEU A 31 -28.66 -10.63 4.35
N TRP A 32 -29.04 -11.00 5.58
CA TRP A 32 -28.46 -10.45 6.79
C TRP A 32 -26.97 -10.77 6.90
N VAL A 33 -26.58 -12.03 6.69
CA VAL A 33 -25.17 -12.46 6.68
C VAL A 33 -24.38 -11.74 5.59
N SER A 34 -24.94 -11.67 4.38
CA SER A 34 -24.33 -11.00 3.22
C SER A 34 -24.05 -9.53 3.50
N ASN A 35 -25.07 -8.77 3.92
CA ASN A 35 -24.93 -7.36 4.26
C ASN A 35 -23.97 -7.14 5.45
N ALA A 36 -24.01 -8.01 6.47
CA ALA A 36 -23.08 -7.96 7.59
C ALA A 36 -21.63 -8.22 7.16
N MET A 37 -21.40 -9.16 6.23
CA MET A 37 -20.07 -9.48 5.70
C MET A 37 -19.49 -8.31 4.91
N VAL A 38 -20.27 -7.70 4.01
CA VAL A 38 -19.84 -6.53 3.23
C VAL A 38 -19.44 -5.39 4.16
N ARG A 39 -20.29 -5.06 5.15
CA ARG A 39 -19.97 -4.02 6.14
C ARG A 39 -18.72 -4.35 6.94
N LYS A 40 -18.53 -5.62 7.33
CA LYS A 40 -17.33 -6.06 8.06
C LYS A 40 -16.07 -5.91 7.21
N ILE A 41 -16.12 -6.21 5.92
CA ILE A 41 -15.00 -6.03 4.98
C ILE A 41 -14.66 -4.55 4.84
N ALA A 42 -15.67 -3.70 4.63
CA ALA A 42 -15.51 -2.25 4.55
C ALA A 42 -14.82 -1.66 5.80
N VAL A 43 -15.26 -2.05 7.01
CA VAL A 43 -14.62 -1.61 8.26
C VAL A 43 -13.17 -2.11 8.35
N LYS A 44 -12.90 -3.37 7.99
CA LYS A 44 -11.53 -3.91 7.97
C LYS A 44 -10.62 -3.14 7.02
N GLU A 45 -11.14 -2.70 5.88
CA GLU A 45 -10.37 -1.91 4.93
C GLU A 45 -9.99 -0.54 5.49
N THR A 46 -10.92 0.18 6.12
CA THR A 46 -10.60 1.43 6.81
C THR A 46 -9.55 1.26 7.92
N ALA A 47 -9.56 0.12 8.63
CA ALA A 47 -8.54 -0.20 9.62
C ALA A 47 -7.16 -0.43 8.98
N LYS A 48 -7.10 -1.07 7.80
CA LYS A 48 -5.86 -1.22 7.03
C LYS A 48 -5.30 0.14 6.60
N ALA A 49 -6.15 1.11 6.23
CA ALA A 49 -5.74 2.48 5.91
C ALA A 49 -4.92 3.10 7.06
N ARG A 50 -5.45 2.98 8.28
CA ARG A 50 -4.80 3.49 9.49
C ARG A 50 -3.49 2.77 9.78
N GLN A 51 -3.45 1.44 9.63
CA GLN A 51 -2.22 0.66 9.81
C GLN A 51 -1.15 1.06 8.78
N TRP A 52 -1.54 1.29 7.53
CA TRP A 52 -0.65 1.75 6.48
C TRP A 52 -0.11 3.16 6.78
N ALA A 53 -0.97 4.10 7.20
CA ALA A 53 -0.55 5.44 7.63
C ALA A 53 0.46 5.39 8.79
N GLN A 54 0.22 4.53 9.79
CA GLN A 54 1.17 4.31 10.89
C GLN A 54 2.49 3.70 10.41
N ALA A 55 2.44 2.77 9.47
CA ALA A 55 3.63 2.17 8.89
C ALA A 55 4.47 3.20 8.12
N ILE A 56 3.84 4.11 7.37
CA ILE A 56 4.50 5.25 6.73
C ILE A 56 5.18 6.12 7.75
N GLN A 57 4.47 6.51 8.81
CA GLN A 57 5.00 7.39 9.83
C GLN A 57 6.24 6.77 10.51
N LYS A 58 6.16 5.51 10.92
CA LYS A 58 7.29 4.78 11.50
C LYS A 58 8.48 4.69 10.55
N LYS A 59 8.24 4.39 9.27
CA LYS A 59 9.31 4.34 8.28
C LYS A 59 9.94 5.71 8.03
N ALA A 60 9.15 6.77 7.92
CA ALA A 60 9.66 8.14 7.78
C ALA A 60 10.49 8.58 9.00
N GLU A 61 10.06 8.20 10.20
CA GLU A 61 10.83 8.40 11.42
C GLU A 61 12.18 7.68 11.36
N LEU A 62 12.22 6.43 10.90
CA LEU A 62 13.47 5.68 10.69
C LEU A 62 14.38 6.35 9.66
N VAL A 63 13.84 6.87 8.56
CA VAL A 63 14.61 7.61 7.53
C VAL A 63 15.22 8.87 8.14
N ARG A 64 14.45 9.64 8.91
CA ARG A 64 14.95 10.84 9.60
C ARG A 64 16.02 10.50 10.62
N PHE A 65 15.78 9.48 11.44
CA PHE A 65 16.74 8.99 12.42
C PHE A 65 18.03 8.51 11.76
N SER A 66 17.93 7.77 10.66
CA SER A 66 19.06 7.35 9.83
C SER A 66 19.88 8.55 9.36
N ARG A 67 19.22 9.57 8.77
CA ARG A 67 19.89 10.81 8.33
C ARG A 67 20.60 11.53 9.48
N GLN A 68 19.94 11.68 10.63
CA GLN A 68 20.55 12.30 11.82
C GLN A 68 21.78 11.50 12.30
N THR A 69 21.68 10.18 12.29
CA THR A 69 22.78 9.27 12.64
C THR A 69 23.97 9.46 11.70
N PHE A 70 23.74 9.52 10.38
CA PHE A 70 24.80 9.79 9.41
C PHE A 70 25.50 11.13 9.63
N MET A 71 24.73 12.20 9.86
CA MET A 71 25.31 13.52 10.14
C MET A 71 26.16 13.48 11.41
N SER A 72 25.69 12.79 12.46
CA SER A 72 26.47 12.60 13.69
C SER A 72 27.75 11.78 13.46
N LEU A 73 27.69 10.73 12.66
CA LEU A 73 28.87 9.92 12.31
C LEU A 73 29.88 10.72 11.47
N GLN A 74 29.41 11.48 10.48
CA GLN A 74 30.25 12.35 9.67
C GLN A 74 30.94 13.41 10.54
N GLN A 75 30.21 14.00 11.48
CA GLN A 75 30.76 14.95 12.45
C GLN A 75 31.82 14.29 13.34
N LYS A 76 31.58 13.07 13.84
CA LYS A 76 32.57 12.32 14.61
C LYS A 76 33.81 11.95 13.80
N GLU A 77 33.68 11.59 12.53
CA GLU A 77 34.84 11.37 11.64
C GLU A 77 35.64 12.64 11.45
N ARG A 78 34.99 13.80 11.31
CA ARG A 78 35.65 15.10 11.23
C ARG A 78 36.43 15.44 12.51
N GLU A 79 35.82 15.24 13.68
CA GLU A 79 36.48 15.42 14.99
C GLU A 79 37.70 14.48 15.14
N ARG A 80 37.58 13.21 14.71
CA ARG A 80 38.73 12.29 14.67
C ARG A 80 39.85 12.82 13.77
N ILE A 81 39.52 13.38 12.61
CA ILE A 81 40.54 13.93 11.70
C ILE A 81 41.19 15.17 12.26
N GLU A 82 40.45 16.03 12.96
CA GLU A 82 41.02 17.19 13.63
C GLU A 82 42.11 16.80 14.65
N ILE A 83 41.90 15.69 15.39
CA ILE A 83 42.92 15.13 16.30
C ILE A 83 44.12 14.57 15.53
N VAL A 84 43.90 13.94 14.37
CA VAL A 84 45.00 13.46 13.51
C VAL A 84 45.80 14.62 12.93
N VAL A 85 45.12 15.70 12.52
CA VAL A 85 45.72 16.93 12.00
C VAL A 85 46.56 17.61 13.07
N SER A 86 46.07 17.69 14.30
CA SER A 86 46.82 18.29 15.41
C SER A 86 48.06 17.47 15.79
N ALA A 87 47.95 16.13 15.78
CA ALA A 87 49.09 15.23 15.93
C ALA A 87 50.11 15.40 14.79
N GLN A 88 49.65 15.51 13.54
CA GLN A 88 50.52 15.78 12.39
C GLN A 88 51.24 17.12 12.53
N LYS A 89 50.53 18.17 12.96
CA LYS A 89 51.11 19.49 13.25
C LYS A 89 52.19 19.41 14.32
N ALA A 90 51.96 18.64 15.39
CA ALA A 90 52.94 18.46 16.46
C ALA A 90 54.25 17.81 15.97
N LEU A 91 54.17 16.84 15.05
CA LEU A 91 55.35 16.21 14.45
C LEU A 91 56.12 17.12 13.50
N LEU A 92 55.40 17.98 12.77
CA LEU A 92 55.99 18.89 11.79
C LEU A 92 56.60 20.14 12.45
N ASN A 93 56.17 20.50 13.66
CA ASN A 93 56.68 21.66 14.39
C ASN A 93 58.11 21.45 14.93
N PRO A 94 59.10 22.22 14.46
CA PRO A 94 60.52 22.01 14.79
C PRO A 94 60.88 22.30 16.27
N THR A 95 60.03 23.01 17.01
CA THR A 95 60.34 23.51 18.37
C THR A 95 60.08 22.50 19.50
N ASN A 96 59.29 21.44 19.26
CA ASN A 96 58.78 20.54 20.31
C ASN A 96 59.36 19.10 20.28
N LEU A 97 60.32 18.80 19.41
CA LEU A 97 60.88 17.44 19.21
C LEU A 97 61.83 16.96 20.34
N GLY A 98 61.86 17.64 21.49
CA GLY A 98 62.81 17.38 22.58
C GLY A 98 62.41 16.28 23.57
N ALA A 99 61.14 15.85 23.59
CA ALA A 99 60.64 14.80 24.49
C ALA A 99 60.11 13.61 23.68
N ASN A 100 60.81 12.47 23.70
CA ASN A 100 60.44 11.25 22.95
C ASN A 100 58.96 10.82 23.16
N GLN A 101 58.37 11.12 24.33
CA GLN A 101 56.99 10.78 24.65
C GLN A 101 55.94 11.49 23.78
N ASP A 102 56.18 12.75 23.38
CA ASP A 102 55.22 13.53 22.58
C ASP A 102 55.19 13.06 21.12
N VAL A 103 56.35 12.61 20.61
CA VAL A 103 56.49 12.05 19.26
C VAL A 103 55.80 10.68 19.19
N ASP A 104 56.04 9.80 20.15
CA ASP A 104 55.41 8.48 20.20
C ASP A 104 53.89 8.59 20.32
N PHE A 105 53.40 9.54 21.13
CA PHE A 105 51.98 9.84 21.26
C PHE A 105 51.37 10.33 19.95
N ALA A 106 51.97 11.32 19.28
CA ALA A 106 51.49 11.84 18.00
C ALA A 106 51.49 10.76 16.91
N MET A 107 52.55 9.94 16.84
CA MET A 107 52.63 8.80 15.93
C MET A 107 51.54 7.76 16.21
N SER A 108 51.21 7.51 17.50
CA SER A 108 50.12 6.59 17.86
C SER A 108 48.76 7.06 17.37
N ILE A 109 48.49 8.37 17.41
CA ILE A 109 47.25 8.98 16.90
C ILE A 109 47.16 8.84 15.38
N ILE A 110 48.22 9.22 14.66
CA ILE A 110 48.27 9.16 13.20
C ILE A 110 48.15 7.71 12.72
N ASN A 111 48.82 6.78 13.39
CA ASN A 111 48.75 5.35 13.11
C ASN A 111 47.40 4.73 13.50
N GLY A 112 46.69 5.33 14.46
CA GLY A 112 45.31 4.99 14.83
C GLY A 112 44.28 5.28 13.73
N ASN A 113 44.56 6.19 12.78
CA ASN A 113 43.72 6.38 11.60
C ASN A 113 43.92 5.21 10.60
N LYS A 114 43.00 4.25 10.61
CA LYS A 114 43.05 3.05 9.75
C LYS A 114 42.08 3.09 8.57
N ASP A 115 41.10 3.98 8.62
CA ASP A 115 39.86 3.91 7.85
C ASP A 115 39.57 5.19 7.05
N ILE A 116 40.02 6.35 7.54
CA ILE A 116 39.72 7.63 6.91
C ILE A 116 40.82 7.99 5.90
N PRO A 117 40.48 8.18 4.60
CA PRO A 117 41.43 8.58 3.56
C PRO A 117 41.93 10.01 3.78
N VAL A 118 43.25 10.18 3.72
CA VAL A 118 43.90 11.47 3.95
C VAL A 118 45.03 11.69 2.96
N ILE A 119 45.20 12.95 2.53
CA ILE A 119 46.27 13.41 1.65
C ILE A 119 46.82 14.71 2.22
N LEU A 120 48.12 14.73 2.48
CA LEU A 120 48.87 15.90 2.90
C LEU A 120 49.55 16.52 1.68
N LEU A 121 49.28 17.80 1.46
CA LEU A 121 49.87 18.62 0.41
C LEU A 121 50.85 19.63 1.00
N ASP A 122 51.92 19.93 0.26
CA ASP A 122 52.82 21.03 0.60
C ASP A 122 52.21 22.41 0.25
N ASP A 123 53.01 23.47 0.45
CA ASP A 123 52.66 24.86 0.15
C ASP A 123 52.44 25.15 -1.35
N ARG A 124 52.91 24.26 -2.23
CA ARG A 124 52.72 24.33 -3.69
C ARG A 124 51.56 23.46 -4.16
N GLY A 125 50.92 22.74 -3.24
CA GLY A 125 49.85 21.80 -3.55
C GLY A 125 50.34 20.48 -4.15
N GLU A 126 51.62 20.13 -3.97
CA GLU A 126 52.15 18.81 -4.33
C GLU A 126 51.97 17.80 -3.20
N ILE A 127 51.87 16.52 -3.58
CA ILE A 127 51.63 15.44 -2.61
C ILE A 127 52.88 15.25 -1.73
N SER A 128 52.73 15.49 -0.43
CA SER A 128 53.75 15.14 0.57
C SER A 128 53.52 13.74 1.13
N GLN A 129 52.27 13.39 1.46
CA GLN A 129 51.93 12.09 2.02
C GLN A 129 50.49 11.72 1.68
N SER A 130 50.19 10.42 1.58
CA SER A 130 48.82 9.92 1.51
C SER A 130 48.67 8.68 2.37
N LYS A 131 47.47 8.46 2.93
CA LYS A 131 47.15 7.28 3.74
C LYS A 131 45.68 6.89 3.56
N ASN A 132 45.40 5.59 3.57
CA ASN A 132 44.06 5.00 3.43
C ASN A 132 43.32 5.40 2.12
N VAL A 133 44.03 5.86 1.10
CA VAL A 133 43.44 6.15 -0.22
C VAL A 133 43.46 4.89 -1.07
N VAL A 134 42.29 4.34 -1.37
CA VAL A 134 42.16 3.21 -2.30
C VAL A 134 42.15 3.76 -3.72
N LEU A 135 43.18 3.44 -4.49
CA LEU A 135 43.23 3.68 -5.92
C LEU A 135 42.96 2.35 -6.63
N GLU A 136 42.06 2.36 -7.62
CA GLU A 136 41.86 1.19 -8.47
C GLU A 136 43.21 0.81 -9.14
N PRO A 137 43.52 -0.49 -9.28
CA PRO A 137 44.80 -0.91 -9.81
C PRO A 137 44.97 -0.44 -11.25
N LEU A 138 45.79 0.59 -11.43
CA LEU A 138 46.19 1.10 -12.73
C LEU A 138 47.37 0.29 -13.24
N LYS A 139 47.35 -0.05 -14.53
CA LYS A 139 48.43 -0.76 -15.22
C LYS A 139 49.69 0.11 -15.45
N SER A 140 49.81 1.30 -14.86
CA SER A 140 50.75 2.34 -15.29
C SER A 140 51.29 3.20 -14.13
N GLY A 141 52.55 3.64 -14.26
CA GLY A 141 53.49 4.05 -13.21
C GLY A 141 53.17 5.24 -12.29
N GLU A 142 54.11 5.55 -11.38
CA GLU A 142 53.98 6.51 -10.26
C GLU A 142 53.45 7.91 -10.65
N LYS A 143 53.81 8.43 -11.83
CA LYS A 143 53.32 9.75 -12.29
C LYS A 143 51.79 9.83 -12.48
N GLN A 144 51.13 8.72 -12.81
CA GLN A 144 49.66 8.69 -12.89
C GLN A 144 49.02 8.62 -11.50
N LYS A 145 49.68 7.99 -10.54
CA LYS A 145 49.22 7.91 -9.15
C LYS A 145 49.17 9.30 -8.51
N ASP A 146 50.23 10.09 -8.65
CA ASP A 146 50.29 11.43 -8.04
C ASP A 146 49.30 12.40 -8.68
N SER A 147 49.10 12.30 -10.00
CA SER A 147 48.06 13.07 -10.70
C SER A 147 46.65 12.75 -10.18
N LEU A 148 46.35 11.47 -9.92
CA LEU A 148 45.06 11.06 -9.37
C LEU A 148 44.89 11.48 -7.91
N LEU A 149 45.92 11.32 -7.08
CA LEU A 149 45.90 11.79 -5.69
C LEU A 149 45.68 13.31 -5.64
N LYS A 150 46.35 14.07 -6.51
CA LYS A 150 46.16 15.52 -6.62
C LYS A 150 44.72 15.87 -7.05
N GLY A 151 44.16 15.14 -8.01
CA GLY A 151 42.77 15.30 -8.43
C GLY A 151 41.76 14.96 -7.32
N LEU A 152 42.04 13.95 -6.50
CA LEU A 152 41.24 13.62 -5.31
C LEU A 152 41.33 14.73 -4.26
N ALA A 153 42.54 15.17 -3.92
CA ALA A 153 42.76 16.21 -2.93
C ALA A 153 42.07 17.53 -3.34
N GLN A 154 42.19 17.96 -4.59
CA GLN A 154 41.50 19.14 -5.12
C GLN A 154 39.97 19.03 -4.99
N ARG A 155 39.41 17.83 -5.25
CA ARG A 155 37.97 17.59 -5.08
C ARG A 155 37.56 17.70 -3.62
N TRP A 156 38.33 17.11 -2.71
CA TRP A 156 38.05 17.15 -1.27
C TRP A 156 38.14 18.58 -0.72
N ILE A 157 39.12 19.36 -1.17
CA ILE A 157 39.26 20.78 -0.83
C ILE A 157 38.04 21.57 -1.32
N LYS A 158 37.60 21.35 -2.57
CA LYS A 158 36.40 22.01 -3.13
C LYS A 158 35.13 21.68 -2.35
N GLU A 159 35.04 20.47 -1.79
CA GLU A 159 33.94 20.03 -0.94
C GLU A 159 34.08 20.51 0.53
N GLY A 160 35.11 21.32 0.84
CA GLY A 160 35.34 21.87 2.17
C GLY A 160 35.93 20.87 3.18
N ARG A 161 36.47 19.75 2.72
CA ARG A 161 37.05 18.68 3.55
C ARG A 161 38.58 18.79 3.59
N PHE A 162 39.05 19.86 4.21
CA PHE A 162 40.48 20.08 4.43
C PHE A 162 40.73 20.88 5.71
N PHE A 163 41.98 20.81 6.19
CA PHE A 163 42.51 21.66 7.24
C PHE A 163 43.84 22.26 6.76
N SER A 164 44.11 23.52 7.11
CA SER A 164 45.41 24.15 6.88
C SER A 164 46.29 24.02 8.13
N ILE A 165 47.52 23.57 7.94
CA ILE A 165 48.52 23.38 9.00
C ILE A 165 49.67 24.34 8.74
N GLU A 166 49.79 25.40 9.53
CA GLU A 166 51.01 26.21 9.55
C GLU A 166 52.10 25.43 10.31
N VAL A 167 53.19 25.07 9.62
CA VAL A 167 54.29 24.28 10.16
C VAL A 167 55.41 25.17 10.72
N PHE A 168 55.74 26.22 9.97
CA PHE A 168 56.60 27.32 10.42
C PHE A 168 56.16 28.58 9.68
N LYS A 169 56.63 29.74 10.16
CA LYS A 169 56.14 31.04 9.70
C LYS A 169 56.17 31.18 8.17
N GLY A 170 54.98 31.26 7.57
CA GLY A 170 54.80 31.43 6.12
C GLY A 170 54.83 30.14 5.29
N PHE A 171 54.90 28.96 5.92
CA PHE A 171 54.79 27.66 5.26
C PHE A 171 53.58 26.90 5.79
N GLU A 172 52.54 26.84 4.96
CA GLU A 172 51.29 26.13 5.23
C GLU A 172 51.20 24.85 4.41
N MET A 173 50.85 23.76 5.07
CA MET A 173 50.51 22.50 4.41
C MET A 173 49.00 22.31 4.45
N THR A 174 48.45 21.67 3.41
CA THR A 174 47.01 21.38 3.34
C THR A 174 46.76 19.91 3.63
N TYR A 175 45.96 19.63 4.65
CA TYR A 175 45.52 18.29 5.02
C TYR A 175 44.12 18.03 4.47
N ALA A 176 44.02 17.37 3.32
CA ALA A 176 42.76 17.02 2.67
C ALA A 176 42.31 15.63 3.13
N PHE A 177 41.00 15.44 3.32
CA PHE A 177 40.43 14.15 3.75
C PHE A 177 39.10 13.84 3.06
N ASP A 178 38.70 12.56 3.11
CA ASP A 178 37.40 12.07 2.65
C ASP A 178 36.68 11.28 3.74
N GLU A 179 35.42 10.95 3.52
CA GLU A 179 34.67 10.01 4.35
C GLU A 179 35.28 8.60 4.28
N SER A 180 35.17 7.84 5.37
CA SER A 180 35.57 6.43 5.37
C SER A 180 34.80 5.61 4.31
N VAL A 181 35.41 4.53 3.82
CA VAL A 181 34.76 3.63 2.86
C VAL A 181 33.48 3.03 3.45
N GLN A 182 33.50 2.73 4.75
CA GLN A 182 32.38 2.19 5.51
C GLN A 182 31.23 3.20 5.58
N LEU A 183 31.52 4.47 5.88
CA LEU A 183 30.51 5.53 5.93
C LEU A 183 29.87 5.76 4.56
N LYS A 184 30.69 5.78 3.49
CA LYS A 184 30.20 5.89 2.10
C LYS A 184 29.30 4.71 1.69
N LEU A 185 29.70 3.48 2.03
CA LEU A 185 28.91 2.28 1.74
C LEU A 185 27.58 2.31 2.49
N LEU A 186 27.62 2.64 3.79
CA LEU A 186 26.43 2.70 4.64
C LEU A 186 25.47 3.79 4.13
N LYS A 187 25.99 4.95 3.74
CA LYS A 187 25.22 6.03 3.10
C LYS A 187 24.54 5.56 1.82
N LYS A 188 25.29 4.90 0.92
CA LYS A 188 24.74 4.33 -0.32
C LYS A 188 23.65 3.29 -0.05
N GLN A 189 23.85 2.40 0.93
CA GLN A 189 22.84 1.42 1.33
C GLN A 189 21.58 2.10 1.87
N SER A 190 21.74 3.11 2.74
CA SER A 190 20.60 3.87 3.26
C SER A 190 19.85 4.60 2.15
N ASP A 191 20.55 5.30 1.26
CA ASP A 191 19.93 6.03 0.16
C ASP A 191 19.15 5.07 -0.76
N SER A 192 19.71 3.89 -1.03
CA SER A 192 19.01 2.84 -1.76
C SER A 192 17.73 2.39 -1.05
N LEU A 193 17.79 2.12 0.25
CA LEU A 193 16.63 1.69 1.03
C LEU A 193 15.53 2.77 1.09
N ILE A 194 15.93 4.04 1.23
CA ILE A 194 15.01 5.19 1.21
C ILE A 194 14.32 5.30 -0.16
N ASN A 195 15.09 5.16 -1.25
CA ASN A 195 14.54 5.24 -2.59
C ASN A 195 13.57 4.10 -2.89
N THR A 196 13.93 2.86 -2.54
CA THR A 196 13.03 1.71 -2.65
C THR A 196 11.76 1.92 -1.84
N PHE A 197 11.87 2.43 -0.61
CA PHE A 197 10.70 2.76 0.20
C PHE A 197 9.77 3.78 -0.47
N ASN A 198 10.32 4.88 -0.99
CA ASN A 198 9.51 5.90 -1.68
C ASN A 198 8.81 5.32 -2.91
N GLN A 199 9.45 4.38 -3.62
CA GLN A 199 8.84 3.69 -4.76
C GLN A 199 7.73 2.73 -4.32
N ASP A 200 7.95 1.93 -3.28
CA ASP A 200 6.93 1.01 -2.73
C ASP A 200 5.68 1.77 -2.26
N LEU A 201 5.83 2.98 -1.71
CA LEU A 201 4.71 3.81 -1.28
C LEU A 201 3.79 4.25 -2.43
N ILE A 202 4.37 4.54 -3.60
CA ILE A 202 3.66 5.13 -4.73
C ILE A 202 3.11 4.03 -5.65
N SER A 203 3.75 2.86 -5.68
CA SER A 203 3.51 1.83 -6.70
C SER A 203 2.44 0.78 -6.39
N ASP A 204 2.04 0.59 -5.12
CA ASP A 204 1.05 -0.45 -4.80
C ASP A 204 -0.39 0.04 -5.04
N THR A 205 -0.79 -0.02 -6.32
CA THR A 205 -2.13 0.31 -6.82
C THR A 205 -3.22 -0.67 -6.38
N ARG A 206 -2.84 -1.81 -5.77
CA ARG A 206 -3.77 -2.78 -5.17
C ARG A 206 -4.23 -2.36 -3.77
N LEU A 207 -3.63 -1.30 -3.22
CA LEU A 207 -4.09 -0.69 -1.99
C LEU A 207 -5.32 0.17 -2.26
N MET A 208 -6.11 0.36 -1.22
CA MET A 208 -7.22 1.32 -1.22
C MET A 208 -6.79 2.68 -1.78
N PRO A 209 -7.67 3.43 -2.47
CA PRO A 209 -7.35 4.75 -2.98
C PRO A 209 -6.86 5.66 -1.87
N VAL A 210 -5.68 6.25 -2.05
CA VAL A 210 -5.02 7.11 -1.05
C VAL A 210 -4.50 8.39 -1.69
N ILE A 211 -4.65 9.50 -0.99
CA ILE A 211 -4.13 10.81 -1.40
C ILE A 211 -3.42 11.43 -0.19
N LEU A 212 -2.12 11.62 -0.31
CA LEU A 212 -1.31 12.34 0.66
C LEU A 212 -1.18 13.80 0.23
N VAL A 213 -1.59 14.73 1.08
CA VAL A 213 -1.51 16.17 0.83
C VAL A 213 -0.72 16.89 1.92
N ASP A 214 -0.20 18.05 1.56
CA ASP A 214 0.44 18.95 2.51
C ASP A 214 -0.54 19.45 3.60
N SER A 215 -0.01 20.05 4.66
CA SER A 215 -0.72 20.66 5.79
C SER A 215 -1.89 21.56 5.38
N LEU A 216 -1.73 22.33 4.29
CA LEU A 216 -2.73 23.25 3.73
C LEU A 216 -3.71 22.59 2.75
N GLN A 217 -3.54 21.29 2.44
CA GLN A 217 -4.35 20.52 1.49
C GLN A 217 -4.35 21.06 0.04
N GLN A 218 -3.36 21.89 -0.32
CA GLN A 218 -3.27 22.51 -1.66
C GLN A 218 -2.36 21.75 -2.64
N LYS A 219 -1.53 20.83 -2.14
CA LYS A 219 -0.54 20.12 -2.95
C LYS A 219 -0.59 18.63 -2.66
N VAL A 220 -0.71 17.83 -3.73
CA VAL A 220 -0.55 16.37 -3.67
C VAL A 220 0.93 16.03 -3.52
N MET A 221 1.23 15.28 -2.49
CA MET A 221 2.58 14.78 -2.18
C MET A 221 2.79 13.39 -2.77
N ALA A 222 1.78 12.53 -2.66
CA ALA A 222 1.76 11.18 -3.22
C ALA A 222 0.32 10.70 -3.39
N THR A 223 0.08 9.87 -4.39
CA THR A 223 -1.23 9.24 -4.63
C THR A 223 -1.05 7.98 -5.47
N ASN A 224 -1.90 6.98 -5.26
CA ASN A 224 -1.99 5.79 -6.13
C ASN A 224 -3.15 5.89 -7.14
N LEU A 225 -3.85 7.03 -7.17
CA LEU A 225 -4.91 7.29 -8.13
C LEU A 225 -4.33 7.74 -9.48
N PRO A 226 -4.86 7.25 -10.61
CA PRO A 226 -4.53 7.80 -11.92
C PRO A 226 -5.13 9.20 -12.08
N GLY A 227 -4.47 10.04 -12.88
CA GLY A 227 -4.94 11.39 -13.23
C GLY A 227 -3.95 12.49 -12.86
N SER A 228 -4.31 13.73 -13.16
CA SER A 228 -3.50 14.91 -12.81
C SER A 228 -3.65 15.27 -11.32
N ASN A 229 -2.66 15.96 -10.74
CA ASN A 229 -2.75 16.41 -9.34
C ASN A 229 -3.99 17.28 -9.07
N GLN A 230 -4.46 18.05 -10.05
CA GLN A 230 -5.67 18.88 -9.91
C GLN A 230 -6.94 18.03 -9.85
N GLU A 231 -7.06 17.00 -10.69
CA GLU A 231 -8.17 16.03 -10.65
C GLU A 231 -8.22 15.29 -9.31
N VAL A 232 -7.05 14.92 -8.78
CA VAL A 232 -6.93 14.24 -7.48
C VAL A 232 -7.33 15.17 -6.33
N LEU A 233 -6.95 16.45 -6.35
CA LEU A 233 -7.36 17.43 -5.35
C LEU A 233 -8.88 17.64 -5.33
N ALA A 234 -9.54 17.59 -6.49
CA ALA A 234 -11.01 17.71 -6.57
C ALA A 234 -11.73 16.56 -5.84
N LYS A 235 -11.10 15.38 -5.70
CA LYS A 235 -11.66 14.23 -4.98
C LYS A 235 -11.52 14.30 -3.46
N LEU A 236 -10.78 15.26 -2.92
CA LEU A 236 -10.60 15.40 -1.47
C LEU A 236 -11.92 15.61 -0.72
N THR A 237 -12.85 16.35 -1.31
CA THR A 237 -14.18 16.60 -0.74
C THR A 237 -15.02 15.32 -0.68
N GLU A 238 -14.94 14.47 -1.71
CA GLU A 238 -15.58 13.15 -1.72
C GLU A 238 -14.98 12.24 -0.63
N PHE A 239 -13.66 12.21 -0.52
CA PHE A 239 -12.97 11.32 0.42
C PHE A 239 -13.21 11.73 1.87
N SER A 240 -13.24 13.05 2.15
CA SER A 240 -13.53 13.58 3.50
C SER A 240 -14.99 13.43 3.91
N ALA A 241 -15.93 13.38 2.96
CA ALA A 241 -17.34 13.16 3.27
C ALA A 241 -17.60 11.73 3.80
N LEU A 242 -16.77 10.77 3.40
CA LEU A 242 -16.92 9.35 3.73
C LEU A 242 -16.06 8.90 4.92
N ASN A 243 -14.85 9.45 5.06
CA ASN A 243 -13.89 9.05 6.09
C ASN A 243 -13.12 10.24 6.66
N ASP A 244 -12.82 10.20 7.95
CA ASP A 244 -11.94 11.18 8.57
C ASP A 244 -10.51 11.04 8.03
N PRO A 245 -9.87 12.13 7.57
CA PRO A 245 -8.50 12.09 7.09
C PRO A 245 -7.54 11.76 8.23
N ILE A 246 -6.50 10.97 7.92
CA ILE A 246 -5.49 10.56 8.89
C ILE A 246 -4.34 11.56 8.87
N ARG A 247 -4.03 12.15 10.03
CA ARG A 247 -2.87 13.02 10.17
C ARG A 247 -1.59 12.19 10.20
N ILE A 248 -0.63 12.49 9.33
CA ILE A 248 0.69 11.87 9.29
C ILE A 248 1.74 12.93 9.62
N ASN A 249 2.65 12.63 10.55
CA ASN A 249 3.76 13.52 10.87
C ASN A 249 5.05 12.96 10.27
N LEU A 250 5.55 13.57 9.19
CA LEU A 250 6.82 13.21 8.56
C LEU A 250 8.02 13.97 9.14
N GLY A 251 7.85 14.68 10.25
CA GLY A 251 8.91 15.27 11.05
C GLY A 251 9.05 16.78 10.95
N SER A 252 8.90 17.39 9.78
CA SER A 252 8.98 18.85 9.58
C SER A 252 7.60 19.51 9.46
N THR A 253 6.66 18.85 8.79
CA THR A 253 5.29 19.34 8.63
C THR A 253 4.28 18.21 8.80
N ALA A 254 3.12 18.54 9.34
CA ALA A 254 1.99 17.64 9.38
C ALA A 254 1.38 17.54 7.99
N GLN A 255 1.04 16.32 7.58
CA GLN A 255 0.40 16.02 6.31
C GLN A 255 -0.92 15.29 6.57
N TRP A 256 -1.79 15.32 5.58
CA TRP A 256 -3.10 14.68 5.67
C TRP A 256 -3.20 13.57 4.64
N LEU A 257 -3.60 12.39 5.10
CA LEU A 257 -3.90 11.25 4.28
C LEU A 257 -5.41 11.10 4.14
N PHE A 258 -5.90 11.27 2.92
CA PHE A 258 -7.27 10.97 2.54
C PHE A 258 -7.31 9.57 1.94
N TYR A 259 -8.35 8.82 2.25
CA TYR A 259 -8.52 7.46 1.75
C TYR A 259 -10.00 7.14 1.51
N ASP A 260 -10.23 6.21 0.62
CA ASP A 260 -11.56 5.67 0.33
C ASP A 260 -11.51 4.15 0.26
N GLN A 261 -12.66 3.49 0.18
CA GLN A 261 -12.77 2.05 -0.02
C GLN A 261 -12.38 1.67 -1.44
N SER A 262 -11.80 0.47 -1.59
CA SER A 262 -11.39 -0.02 -2.90
C SER A 262 -12.60 -0.23 -3.82
N PRO A 263 -12.37 -0.23 -5.15
CA PRO A 263 -13.42 -0.54 -6.13
C PRO A 263 -14.10 -1.88 -5.87
N GLU A 264 -13.36 -2.89 -5.39
CA GLU A 264 -13.88 -4.22 -5.09
C GLU A 264 -14.87 -4.19 -3.93
N VAL A 265 -14.57 -3.45 -2.85
CA VAL A 265 -15.50 -3.31 -1.71
C VAL A 265 -16.75 -2.53 -2.11
N LYS A 266 -16.60 -1.51 -2.97
CA LYS A 266 -17.74 -0.80 -3.56
C LYS A 266 -18.63 -1.72 -4.41
N GLN A 267 -18.04 -2.64 -5.20
CA GLN A 267 -18.80 -3.64 -5.96
C GLN A 267 -19.51 -4.64 -5.04
N LEU A 268 -18.87 -5.08 -3.96
CA LEU A 268 -19.48 -6.00 -2.98
C LEU A 268 -20.73 -5.41 -2.32
N ARG A 269 -20.85 -4.08 -2.20
CA ARG A 269 -22.08 -3.42 -1.71
C ARG A 269 -23.30 -3.65 -2.58
N TRP A 270 -23.14 -4.00 -3.86
CA TRP A 270 -24.24 -4.33 -4.76
C TRP A 270 -24.72 -5.78 -4.64
N PHE A 271 -23.92 -6.65 -4.02
CA PHE A 271 -24.19 -8.08 -3.94
C PHE A 271 -25.56 -8.42 -3.30
N PRO A 272 -26.00 -7.77 -2.19
CA PRO A 272 -27.33 -8.04 -1.63
C PRO A 272 -28.49 -7.74 -2.59
N TYR A 273 -28.36 -6.72 -3.44
CA TYR A 273 -29.38 -6.38 -4.44
C TYR A 273 -29.42 -7.40 -5.58
N LEU A 274 -28.24 -7.88 -6.01
CA LEU A 274 -28.16 -8.95 -7.01
C LEU A 274 -28.75 -10.26 -6.49
N GLN A 275 -28.54 -10.57 -5.21
CA GLN A 275 -29.18 -11.70 -4.54
C GLN A 275 -30.72 -11.55 -4.49
N LEU A 276 -31.24 -10.36 -4.17
CA LEU A 276 -32.67 -10.08 -4.22
C LEU A 276 -33.24 -10.23 -5.63
N ALA A 277 -32.53 -9.73 -6.66
CA ALA A 277 -32.93 -9.88 -8.05
C ALA A 277 -32.99 -11.37 -8.47
N LEU A 278 -32.01 -12.17 -8.05
CA LEU A 278 -32.00 -13.61 -8.30
C LEU A 278 -33.18 -14.32 -7.61
N ILE A 279 -33.47 -13.98 -6.35
CA ILE A 279 -34.61 -14.53 -5.63
C ILE A 279 -35.93 -14.14 -6.31
N ALA A 280 -36.08 -12.87 -6.69
CA ALA A 280 -37.25 -12.39 -7.41
C ALA A 280 -37.45 -13.14 -8.75
N LEU A 281 -36.37 -13.38 -9.49
CA LEU A 281 -36.39 -14.17 -10.72
C LEU A 281 -36.88 -15.60 -10.46
N ILE A 282 -36.37 -16.27 -9.43
CA ILE A 282 -36.80 -17.64 -9.06
C ILE A 282 -38.28 -17.66 -8.68
N VAL A 283 -38.75 -16.67 -7.91
CA VAL A 283 -40.16 -16.54 -7.52
C VAL A 283 -41.05 -16.34 -8.75
N ILE A 284 -40.64 -15.49 -9.70
CA ILE A 284 -41.38 -15.26 -10.96
C ILE A 284 -41.47 -16.56 -11.77
N ILE A 285 -40.36 -17.26 -11.96
CA ILE A 285 -40.34 -18.55 -12.69
C ILE A 285 -41.26 -19.55 -12.00
N GLY A 286 -41.17 -19.68 -10.67
CA GLY A 286 -42.03 -20.56 -9.89
C GLY A 286 -43.51 -20.22 -10.04
N TYR A 287 -43.87 -18.93 -10.02
CA TYR A 287 -45.23 -18.47 -10.25
C TYR A 287 -45.73 -18.81 -11.66
N LEU A 288 -44.92 -18.58 -12.70
CA LEU A 288 -45.30 -18.88 -14.08
C LEU A 288 -45.57 -20.38 -14.28
N VAL A 289 -44.65 -21.24 -13.80
CA VAL A 289 -44.81 -22.70 -13.87
C VAL A 289 -46.05 -23.17 -13.10
N PHE A 290 -46.27 -22.63 -11.91
CA PHE A 290 -47.45 -22.99 -11.13
C PHE A 290 -48.76 -22.52 -11.78
N SER A 291 -48.74 -21.33 -12.38
CA SER A 291 -49.88 -20.76 -13.11
C SER A 291 -50.26 -21.60 -14.32
N THR A 292 -49.27 -22.06 -15.11
CA THR A 292 -49.53 -22.92 -16.26
C THR A 292 -50.10 -24.28 -15.84
N PHE A 293 -49.58 -24.90 -14.78
CA PHE A 293 -50.14 -26.15 -14.24
C PHE A 293 -51.58 -25.99 -13.76
N ARG A 294 -51.90 -24.93 -13.01
CA ARG A 294 -53.30 -24.68 -12.58
C ARG A 294 -54.23 -24.50 -13.77
N ARG A 295 -53.79 -23.77 -14.79
CA ARG A 295 -54.60 -23.56 -16.01
C ARG A 295 -54.82 -24.87 -16.75
N ALA A 296 -53.80 -25.74 -16.83
CA ALA A 296 -53.92 -27.07 -17.43
C ALA A 296 -54.88 -27.98 -16.66
N GLU A 297 -54.82 -27.98 -15.32
CA GLU A 297 -55.74 -28.73 -14.46
C GLU A 297 -57.19 -28.27 -14.66
N GLN A 298 -57.43 -26.96 -14.71
CA GLN A 298 -58.75 -26.40 -15.02
C GLN A 298 -59.24 -26.80 -16.42
N ASN A 299 -58.39 -26.69 -17.43
CA ASN A 299 -58.73 -27.07 -18.80
C ASN A 299 -59.08 -28.57 -18.91
N GLN A 300 -58.37 -29.45 -18.19
CA GLN A 300 -58.70 -30.88 -18.13
C GLN A 300 -60.06 -31.14 -17.47
N VAL A 301 -60.34 -30.46 -16.35
CA VAL A 301 -61.64 -30.55 -15.68
C VAL A 301 -62.76 -30.04 -16.60
N TRP A 302 -62.54 -28.95 -17.31
CA TRP A 302 -63.51 -28.40 -18.27
C TRP A 302 -63.76 -29.35 -19.45
N ALA A 303 -62.71 -29.94 -20.02
CA ALA A 303 -62.84 -30.95 -21.07
C ALA A 303 -63.61 -32.19 -20.58
N GLY A 304 -63.35 -32.63 -19.34
CA GLY A 304 -64.08 -33.73 -18.71
C GLY A 304 -65.56 -33.40 -18.49
N MET A 305 -65.87 -32.23 -17.92
CA MET A 305 -67.25 -31.78 -17.71
C MET A 305 -68.00 -31.60 -19.03
N ALA A 306 -67.35 -31.06 -20.07
CA ALA A 306 -67.94 -30.93 -21.40
C ALA A 306 -68.25 -32.30 -22.02
N LYS A 307 -67.34 -33.28 -21.89
CA LYS A 307 -67.56 -34.65 -22.35
C LYS A 307 -68.74 -35.32 -21.64
N GLU A 308 -68.81 -35.19 -20.31
CA GLU A 308 -69.90 -35.74 -19.50
C GLU A 308 -71.24 -35.06 -19.83
N THR A 309 -71.25 -33.74 -19.99
CA THR A 309 -72.45 -32.98 -20.36
C THR A 309 -72.94 -33.35 -21.77
N ALA A 310 -72.03 -33.48 -22.73
CA ALA A 310 -72.37 -33.94 -24.08
C ALA A 310 -72.98 -35.35 -24.06
N HIS A 311 -72.45 -36.23 -23.22
CA HIS A 311 -73.02 -37.57 -23.02
C HIS A 311 -74.42 -37.53 -22.37
N GLN A 312 -74.58 -36.71 -21.33
CA GLN A 312 -75.86 -36.52 -20.63
C GLN A 312 -76.94 -35.85 -21.49
N LEU A 313 -76.58 -34.94 -22.41
CA LEU A 313 -77.52 -34.33 -23.35
C LEU A 313 -77.81 -35.21 -24.57
N GLY A 314 -76.85 -36.05 -24.99
CA GLY A 314 -77.01 -36.95 -26.12
C GLY A 314 -78.09 -38.01 -25.91
N THR A 315 -78.23 -38.53 -24.69
CA THR A 315 -79.25 -39.55 -24.34
C THR A 315 -80.70 -39.07 -24.49
N PRO A 316 -81.13 -37.92 -23.92
CA PRO A 316 -82.49 -37.43 -24.13
C PRO A 316 -82.73 -36.95 -25.56
N ILE A 317 -81.75 -36.31 -26.22
CA ILE A 317 -81.89 -35.90 -27.63
C ILE A 317 -82.09 -37.12 -28.53
N SER A 318 -81.33 -38.19 -28.33
CA SER A 318 -81.50 -39.44 -29.09
C SER A 318 -82.87 -40.07 -28.83
N SER A 319 -83.41 -39.96 -27.62
CA SER A 319 -84.77 -40.43 -27.32
C SER A 319 -85.84 -39.58 -28.03
N LEU A 320 -85.67 -38.25 -28.08
CA LEU A 320 -86.59 -37.35 -28.77
C LEU A 320 -86.58 -37.54 -30.29
N SER A 321 -85.40 -37.75 -30.88
CA SER A 321 -85.26 -38.11 -32.30
C SER A 321 -86.02 -39.39 -32.62
N ALA A 322 -85.90 -40.42 -31.78
CA ALA A 322 -86.62 -41.68 -32.00
C ALA A 322 -88.14 -41.51 -31.93
N TRP A 323 -88.64 -40.62 -31.05
CA TRP A 323 -90.05 -40.26 -31.02
C TRP A 323 -90.49 -39.47 -32.25
N LEU A 324 -89.64 -38.60 -32.81
CA LEU A 324 -89.92 -37.88 -34.05
C LEU A 324 -90.01 -38.85 -35.23
N ASP A 325 -89.02 -39.74 -35.37
CA ASP A 325 -88.98 -40.76 -36.43
C ASP A 325 -90.22 -41.68 -36.38
N PHE A 326 -90.70 -42.01 -35.18
CA PHE A 326 -91.93 -42.80 -35.00
C PHE A 326 -93.19 -42.04 -35.42
N LEU A 327 -93.22 -40.71 -35.27
CA LEU A 327 -94.37 -39.87 -35.65
C LEU A 327 -94.41 -39.54 -37.14
N GLU A 328 -93.26 -39.60 -37.82
CA GLU A 328 -93.16 -39.38 -39.27
C GLU A 328 -93.44 -40.67 -40.09
N ALA A 329 -93.44 -41.84 -39.45
CA ALA A 329 -93.74 -43.14 -40.04
C ALA A 329 -95.26 -43.47 -40.04
#